data_AF-A0A9N9IMG2-F1
#
_entry.id   AF-A0A9N9IMG2-F1
#
_cell.length_a   1.000
_cell.length_b   1.000
_cell.length_c   1.000
_cell.angle_alpha   90.00
_cell.angle_beta   90.00
_cell.angle_gamma   90.00
#
_symmetry.space_group_name_H-M   'P 1'
#
loop_
_entity.id
_entity.type
_entity.pdbx_description
1 polymer ?
#
loop_
_entity_poly.entity_id
_entity_poly.type
_entity_poly.pdbx_seq_one_letter_code
_entity_poly.pdbx_strand_id
1 'polypeptide(L)'
;MLQDSNADFDVLSPIPTDPPPQLFDRHEHVIKPTRLDLRAGNQTKPIPTNKFYDNLILDNGQNPIWPLPYGLRWEQGQNGDFYGFSVSHVDDYKKVFGPDPNQDPAKFYYSIYTPTIVFSAKELGSDHKLSLSDMSGFSLTINLFPHSYTSSYISFPISRGMSFITAEYKDLTPLFHSESGFKTIELPQKIANGYTKWKILLNDDSVWLLYASGNLTLASSSNQLEATSGQYSGIIQVTKVPAGNQEAESVFDKHTGIYPIGADLQASANGCALSQTSIELATPTKGKAIAYIGNKWTFIEPNLPINIEFLPKNCQSRLSTDKKTQILEQAKKDLELDFSNETSTDSTYFSGKRLSKFALLCLVLSEGLDEPNLGATCVDKLKNQQQAKLVYDTTWKGIVCVDGLTKDEEWGKQNEDWVYNLIRDVANPSEEDSYFPVFRSFDWFNGHSWAK
;
A
#
# COMPACT_ATOMS: atom_id res chain seq x y z
N MET A 1 27.72 8.01 -11.23
CA MET A 1 27.05 9.32 -11.13
C MET A 1 26.58 9.64 -9.69
N LEU A 2 27.14 9.00 -8.65
CA LEU A 2 26.81 9.29 -7.23
C LEU A 2 28.06 9.47 -6.36
N GLN A 3 29.23 9.76 -6.95
CA GLN A 3 30.48 9.85 -6.21
C GLN A 3 30.89 11.26 -5.79
N ASP A 4 30.08 12.29 -6.07
CA ASP A 4 30.36 13.64 -5.57
C ASP A 4 29.06 14.37 -5.25
N SER A 5 28.70 14.43 -3.97
CA SER A 5 28.29 15.69 -3.33
C SER A 5 27.99 15.49 -1.85
N ASN A 6 28.63 16.31 -1.02
CA ASN A 6 28.20 16.63 0.35
C ASN A 6 26.91 17.49 0.33
N ALA A 7 25.99 17.22 -0.60
CA ALA A 7 24.71 17.91 -0.68
C ALA A 7 23.65 17.00 -0.07
N ASP A 8 22.81 17.56 0.80
CA ASP A 8 21.56 16.93 1.21
C ASP A 8 20.70 16.73 -0.06
N PHE A 9 20.83 15.56 -0.68
CA PHE A 9 20.03 15.20 -1.85
C PHE A 9 18.65 14.75 -1.36
N ASP A 10 17.64 15.57 -1.63
CA ASP A 10 16.26 15.18 -1.37
C ASP A 10 15.81 14.17 -2.43
N VAL A 11 15.82 12.89 -2.05
CA VAL A 11 15.36 11.76 -2.88
C VAL A 11 13.87 11.83 -3.24
N LEU A 12 13.11 12.74 -2.64
CA LEU A 12 11.69 12.98 -2.94
C LEU A 12 11.48 14.14 -3.92
N SER A 13 12.56 14.77 -4.38
CA SER A 13 12.49 15.83 -5.39
C SER A 13 11.76 15.34 -6.65
N PRO A 14 10.91 16.19 -7.27
CA PRO A 14 10.26 15.84 -8.52
C PRO A 14 11.28 15.43 -9.60
N ILE A 15 10.97 14.38 -10.33
CA ILE A 15 11.53 14.11 -11.66
C ILE A 15 10.69 14.86 -12.72
N PRO A 16 11.08 14.94 -14.01
CA PRO A 16 10.41 15.82 -14.98
C PRO A 16 8.89 15.71 -14.97
N THR A 17 8.18 16.82 -14.72
CA THR A 17 6.71 16.86 -14.53
C THR A 17 5.94 17.23 -15.80
N ASP A 18 6.61 17.25 -16.95
CA ASP A 18 6.03 17.64 -18.22
C ASP A 18 4.88 16.70 -18.65
N PRO A 19 3.94 17.18 -19.48
CA PRO A 19 2.90 16.34 -20.04
C PRO A 19 3.51 15.12 -20.77
N PRO A 20 2.89 13.92 -20.66
CA PRO A 20 3.33 12.77 -21.43
C PRO A 20 3.38 13.09 -22.93
N PRO A 21 4.46 12.72 -23.63
CA PRO A 21 4.69 13.05 -25.02
C PRO A 21 3.60 12.45 -25.92
N GLN A 22 3.40 13.08 -27.09
CA GLN A 22 2.38 12.65 -28.07
C GLN A 22 2.63 11.25 -28.66
N LEU A 23 3.81 10.68 -28.43
CA LEU A 23 4.12 9.29 -28.79
C LEU A 23 3.21 8.28 -28.06
N PHE A 24 2.71 8.64 -26.88
CA PHE A 24 1.71 7.85 -26.16
C PHE A 24 0.30 8.25 -26.62
N ASP A 25 -0.39 7.36 -27.32
CA ASP A 25 -1.81 7.58 -27.65
C ASP A 25 -2.61 7.77 -26.35
N ARG A 26 -3.55 8.71 -26.36
CA ARG A 26 -4.38 9.04 -25.19
C ARG A 26 -5.64 8.19 -25.20
N HIS A 27 -5.81 7.38 -24.16
CA HIS A 27 -7.00 6.56 -23.99
C HIS A 27 -7.60 6.76 -22.60
N GLU A 28 -8.90 6.53 -22.50
CA GLU A 28 -9.57 6.39 -21.22
C GLU A 28 -9.63 4.93 -20.82
N HIS A 29 -9.24 4.61 -19.59
CA HIS A 29 -9.41 3.27 -19.05
C HIS A 29 -10.89 2.86 -19.02
N VAL A 30 -11.15 1.62 -19.43
CA VAL A 30 -12.50 1.05 -19.54
C VAL A 30 -13.17 0.83 -18.18
N ILE A 31 -12.37 0.54 -17.15
CA ILE A 31 -12.81 0.45 -15.76
C ILE A 31 -12.58 1.80 -15.08
N LYS A 32 -13.66 2.35 -14.50
CA LYS A 32 -13.66 3.60 -13.74
C LYS A 32 -13.75 3.32 -12.23
N PRO A 33 -13.18 4.17 -11.38
CA PRO A 33 -13.39 4.09 -9.94
C PRO A 33 -14.85 4.41 -9.59
N THR A 34 -15.50 3.61 -8.73
CA THR A 34 -16.96 3.68 -8.54
C THR A 34 -17.39 4.34 -7.24
N ARG A 35 -16.46 4.63 -6.31
CA ARG A 35 -16.77 5.10 -4.94
C ARG A 35 -16.01 6.36 -4.52
N LEU A 36 -15.46 7.11 -5.45
CA LEU A 36 -14.81 8.37 -5.09
C LEU A 36 -15.84 9.43 -4.71
N ASP A 37 -15.54 10.21 -3.69
CA ASP A 37 -16.37 11.34 -3.33
C ASP A 37 -16.15 12.51 -4.30
N LEU A 38 -17.01 12.60 -5.31
CA LEU A 38 -16.98 13.68 -6.30
C LEU A 38 -17.32 15.05 -5.72
N ARG A 39 -17.92 15.11 -4.52
CA ARG A 39 -18.31 16.37 -3.86
C ARG A 39 -17.12 17.09 -3.23
N ALA A 40 -16.03 16.36 -2.96
CA ALA A 40 -14.85 16.89 -2.30
C ALA A 40 -13.98 17.82 -3.19
N GLY A 41 -14.38 18.11 -4.43
CA GLY A 41 -13.78 19.14 -5.30
C GLY A 41 -12.34 18.88 -5.77
N ASN A 42 -11.70 17.78 -5.34
CA ASN A 42 -10.26 17.57 -5.46
C ASN A 42 -9.82 16.50 -6.48
N GLN A 43 -10.67 16.13 -7.46
CA GLN A 43 -10.32 15.10 -8.45
C GLN A 43 -9.44 15.58 -9.61
N THR A 44 -8.61 16.60 -9.39
CA THR A 44 -7.60 17.00 -10.38
C THR A 44 -6.33 16.16 -10.29
N LYS A 45 -6.10 15.47 -9.15
CA LYS A 45 -4.92 14.64 -8.93
C LYS A 45 -5.11 13.21 -9.48
N PRO A 46 -4.02 12.56 -9.96
CA PRO A 46 -4.00 11.14 -10.27
C PRO A 46 -4.53 10.26 -9.13
N ILE A 47 -5.47 9.36 -9.45
CA ILE A 47 -5.96 8.38 -8.47
C ILE A 47 -4.97 7.21 -8.43
N PRO A 48 -4.40 6.89 -7.26
CA PRO A 48 -3.40 5.84 -7.17
C PRO A 48 -4.01 4.45 -7.37
N THR A 49 -3.23 3.58 -7.98
CA THR A 49 -3.45 2.12 -8.00
C THR A 49 -2.40 1.44 -7.14
N ASN A 50 -2.57 0.14 -6.89
CA ASN A 50 -1.69 -0.70 -6.10
C ASN A 50 -1.60 -0.27 -4.62
N LYS A 51 -2.65 0.34 -4.07
CA LYS A 51 -2.75 0.72 -2.65
C LYS A 51 -3.58 -0.28 -1.86
N PHE A 52 -3.49 -0.21 -0.52
CA PHE A 52 -4.22 -1.16 0.35
C PHE A 52 -5.72 -1.04 0.28
N TYR A 53 -6.22 0.10 -0.18
CA TYR A 53 -7.64 0.41 -0.21
C TYR A 53 -8.29 0.16 -1.57
N ASP A 54 -7.55 -0.26 -2.61
CA ASP A 54 -8.14 -0.39 -3.96
C ASP A 54 -9.30 -1.37 -4.01
N ASN A 55 -9.33 -2.35 -3.09
CA ASN A 55 -10.46 -3.27 -2.94
C ASN A 55 -11.79 -2.55 -2.68
N LEU A 56 -11.77 -1.33 -2.12
CA LEU A 56 -12.96 -0.49 -1.93
C LEU A 56 -13.26 0.38 -3.15
N ILE A 57 -12.28 0.70 -3.99
CA ILE A 57 -12.48 1.58 -5.15
C ILE A 57 -13.24 0.88 -6.27
N LEU A 58 -12.98 -0.43 -6.44
CA LEU A 58 -13.42 -1.24 -7.58
C LEU A 58 -14.55 -2.22 -7.20
N ASP A 59 -15.11 -2.87 -8.22
CA ASP A 59 -16.12 -3.93 -8.10
C ASP A 59 -17.26 -3.59 -7.13
N ASN A 60 -17.62 -4.53 -6.24
CA ASN A 60 -18.66 -4.34 -5.22
C ASN A 60 -18.11 -3.90 -3.85
N GLY A 61 -16.80 -3.67 -3.71
CA GLY A 61 -16.19 -3.18 -2.47
C GLY A 61 -16.22 -4.17 -1.31
N GLN A 62 -16.50 -5.45 -1.56
CA GLN A 62 -16.70 -6.46 -0.49
C GLN A 62 -15.40 -7.14 -0.03
N ASN A 63 -14.29 -6.93 -0.74
CA ASN A 63 -13.01 -7.49 -0.31
C ASN A 63 -12.39 -6.65 0.82
N PRO A 64 -11.78 -7.29 1.82
CA PRO A 64 -11.19 -6.57 2.95
C PRO A 64 -9.98 -5.74 2.52
N ILE A 65 -9.73 -4.67 3.26
CA ILE A 65 -8.51 -3.86 3.22
C ILE A 65 -7.70 -4.08 4.49
N TRP A 66 -6.39 -3.87 4.42
CA TRP A 66 -5.47 -4.22 5.51
C TRP A 66 -4.54 -3.05 5.84
N PRO A 67 -5.03 -2.00 6.53
CA PRO A 67 -4.18 -0.90 7.01
C PRO A 67 -3.17 -1.35 8.08
N LEU A 68 -3.42 -2.50 8.72
CA LEU A 68 -2.64 -3.11 9.81
C LEU A 68 -2.72 -2.33 11.13
N PRO A 69 -2.74 -3.03 12.30
CA PRO A 69 -2.82 -4.49 12.43
C PRO A 69 -4.23 -5.05 12.13
N TYR A 70 -5.21 -4.16 11.98
CA TYR A 70 -6.60 -4.53 11.69
C TYR A 70 -6.84 -4.79 10.20
N GLY A 71 -7.74 -5.72 9.92
CA GLY A 71 -8.45 -5.82 8.64
C GLY A 71 -9.78 -5.08 8.74
N LEU A 72 -10.20 -4.45 7.65
CA LEU A 72 -11.47 -3.75 7.57
C LEU A 72 -12.25 -4.17 6.32
N ARG A 73 -13.59 -4.20 6.40
CA ARG A 73 -14.44 -4.60 5.27
C ARG A 73 -15.77 -3.88 5.31
N TRP A 74 -16.26 -3.52 4.13
CA TRP A 74 -17.60 -3.00 3.97
C TRP A 74 -18.64 -4.13 4.07
N GLU A 75 -19.48 -4.07 5.10
CA GLU A 75 -20.54 -5.05 5.35
C GLU A 75 -21.84 -4.58 4.70
N GLN A 76 -22.29 -5.32 3.70
CA GLN A 76 -23.48 -5.07 2.88
C GLN A 76 -24.61 -6.07 3.15
N GLY A 77 -24.64 -6.65 4.35
CA GLY A 77 -25.59 -7.70 4.73
C GLY A 77 -25.11 -9.12 4.44
N GLN A 78 -23.93 -9.33 3.83
CA GLN A 78 -23.44 -10.67 3.50
C GLN A 78 -23.14 -11.56 4.72
N ASN A 79 -23.01 -10.99 5.91
CA ASN A 79 -22.77 -11.70 7.16
C ASN A 79 -23.92 -11.44 8.13
N GLY A 80 -24.98 -12.26 8.09
CA GLY A 80 -26.09 -12.15 9.04
C GLY A 80 -26.87 -10.82 8.99
N ASP A 81 -27.02 -10.24 7.80
CA ASP A 81 -27.71 -8.96 7.56
C ASP A 81 -27.09 -7.76 8.31
N PHE A 82 -25.79 -7.82 8.66
CA PHE A 82 -25.07 -6.68 9.20
C PHE A 82 -24.74 -5.66 8.09
N TYR A 83 -25.20 -4.42 8.28
CA TYR A 83 -24.83 -3.27 7.44
C TYR A 83 -23.86 -2.39 8.21
N GLY A 84 -22.76 -1.97 7.60
CA GLY A 84 -21.76 -1.20 8.31
C GLY A 84 -20.34 -1.38 7.81
N PHE A 85 -19.39 -1.15 8.70
CA PHE A 85 -17.98 -1.34 8.42
C PHE A 85 -17.35 -2.19 9.53
N SER A 86 -16.86 -3.38 9.17
CA SER A 86 -16.32 -4.33 10.13
C SER A 86 -14.84 -4.15 10.36
N VAL A 87 -14.42 -4.52 11.57
CA VAL A 87 -13.05 -4.65 12.02
C VAL A 87 -12.78 -6.12 12.32
N SER A 88 -11.65 -6.61 11.83
CA SER A 88 -11.14 -7.95 12.11
C SER A 88 -9.73 -7.88 12.69
N HIS A 89 -9.46 -8.70 13.69
CA HIS A 89 -8.10 -9.01 14.14
C HIS A 89 -7.99 -10.47 14.59
N VAL A 90 -7.01 -11.19 14.04
CA VAL A 90 -6.74 -12.60 14.34
C VAL A 90 -5.40 -12.71 15.08
N ASP A 91 -5.39 -13.40 16.22
CA ASP A 91 -4.15 -13.66 16.96
C ASP A 91 -3.30 -14.72 16.27
N ASP A 92 -1.98 -14.69 16.47
CA ASP A 92 -1.02 -15.58 15.79
C ASP A 92 -1.38 -17.07 15.93
N TYR A 93 -1.84 -17.50 17.12
CA TYR A 93 -2.22 -18.88 17.39
C TYR A 93 -3.51 -19.33 16.68
N LYS A 94 -4.29 -18.39 16.13
CA LYS A 94 -5.51 -18.64 15.34
C LYS A 94 -5.22 -18.66 13.82
N LYS A 95 -3.97 -18.49 13.38
CA LYS A 95 -3.58 -18.62 11.97
C LYS A 95 -3.74 -20.08 11.52
N VAL A 96 -4.21 -20.26 10.29
CA VAL A 96 -4.42 -21.59 9.70
C VAL A 96 -3.23 -21.94 8.83
N PHE A 97 -2.64 -23.13 9.05
CA PHE A 97 -1.52 -23.67 8.28
C PHE A 97 -1.98 -24.87 7.44
N GLY A 98 -1.41 -25.05 6.25
CA GLY A 98 -1.80 -26.16 5.39
C GLY A 98 -0.80 -26.53 4.29
N PRO A 99 -1.08 -27.63 3.55
CA PRO A 99 -2.27 -28.49 3.69
C PRO A 99 -2.24 -29.39 4.94
N ASP A 100 -1.06 -29.77 5.43
CA ASP A 100 -0.89 -30.44 6.72
C ASP A 100 -0.47 -29.39 7.76
N PRO A 101 -1.29 -29.14 8.80
CA PRO A 101 -0.97 -28.14 9.83
C PRO A 101 0.24 -28.52 10.69
N ASN A 102 0.70 -29.77 10.65
CA ASN A 102 1.87 -30.24 11.40
C ASN A 102 3.15 -30.30 10.56
N GLN A 103 3.08 -30.01 9.25
CA GLN A 103 4.25 -30.00 8.38
C GLN A 103 5.13 -28.77 8.66
N ASP A 104 6.45 -28.99 8.77
CA ASP A 104 7.45 -27.93 8.91
C ASP A 104 8.52 -28.02 7.80
N PRO A 105 8.65 -27.01 6.91
CA PRO A 105 7.82 -25.81 6.84
C PRO A 105 6.43 -26.09 6.27
N ALA A 106 5.42 -25.36 6.76
CA ALA A 106 4.09 -25.36 6.16
C ALA A 106 4.13 -24.77 4.74
N LYS A 107 3.29 -25.27 3.83
CA LYS A 107 3.26 -24.81 2.44
C LYS A 107 2.60 -23.44 2.29
N PHE A 108 1.56 -23.17 3.09
CA PHE A 108 0.91 -21.88 3.17
C PHE A 108 0.33 -21.66 4.58
N TYR A 109 0.06 -20.40 4.88
CA TYR A 109 -0.78 -20.02 6.02
C TYR A 109 -1.66 -18.83 5.65
N TYR A 110 -2.75 -18.64 6.38
CA TYR A 110 -3.62 -17.48 6.21
C TYR A 110 -4.33 -17.11 7.52
N SER A 111 -4.83 -15.87 7.56
CA SER A 111 -5.71 -15.37 8.63
C SER A 111 -7.13 -15.30 8.09
N ILE A 112 -8.09 -15.90 8.79
CA ILE A 112 -9.51 -15.82 8.43
C ILE A 112 -10.02 -14.41 8.76
N TYR A 113 -10.66 -13.74 7.81
CA TYR A 113 -11.34 -12.49 8.10
C TYR A 113 -12.64 -12.78 8.86
N THR A 114 -12.69 -12.36 10.13
CA THR A 114 -13.85 -12.49 11.01
C THR A 114 -14.30 -11.09 11.45
N PRO A 115 -15.51 -10.61 11.10
CA PRO A 115 -16.12 -9.40 11.65
C PRO A 115 -16.21 -9.37 13.18
N THR A 116 -15.10 -9.02 13.83
CA THR A 116 -14.99 -9.01 15.30
C THR A 116 -15.87 -7.92 15.91
N ILE A 117 -15.79 -6.70 15.38
CA ILE A 117 -16.66 -5.58 15.74
C ILE A 117 -17.11 -4.89 14.45
N VAL A 118 -18.41 -4.71 14.26
CA VAL A 118 -19.00 -4.00 13.13
C VAL A 118 -19.52 -2.66 13.62
N PHE A 119 -18.99 -1.56 13.07
CA PHE A 119 -19.55 -0.22 13.26
C PHE A 119 -20.78 -0.08 12.36
N SER A 120 -21.93 0.22 12.94
CA SER A 120 -23.22 0.34 12.27
C SER A 120 -24.04 1.49 12.87
N ALA A 121 -25.21 1.72 12.30
CA ALA A 121 -26.23 2.57 12.89
C ALA A 121 -27.61 2.00 12.59
N LYS A 122 -28.61 2.31 13.42
CA LYS A 122 -30.00 1.86 13.20
C LYS A 122 -30.55 2.27 11.84
N GLU A 123 -30.05 3.37 11.31
CA GLU A 123 -30.47 3.95 10.05
C GLU A 123 -29.80 3.28 8.83
N LEU A 124 -28.80 2.40 9.01
CA LEU A 124 -28.19 1.68 7.90
C LEU A 124 -29.06 0.50 7.45
N GLY A 125 -29.39 0.46 6.16
CA GLY A 125 -30.09 -0.66 5.51
C GLY A 125 -29.33 -1.20 4.30
N SER A 126 -29.97 -2.04 3.50
CA SER A 126 -29.36 -2.67 2.31
C SER A 126 -28.94 -1.70 1.19
N ASP A 127 -29.37 -0.45 1.29
CA ASP A 127 -29.15 0.62 0.32
C ASP A 127 -28.13 1.68 0.74
N HIS A 128 -27.48 1.49 1.91
CA HIS A 128 -26.41 2.36 2.39
C HIS A 128 -25.25 2.46 1.39
N LYS A 129 -24.54 3.59 1.44
CA LYS A 129 -23.52 3.99 0.45
C LYS A 129 -22.19 4.23 1.11
N LEU A 130 -21.12 3.94 0.38
CA LEU A 130 -19.75 4.21 0.77
C LEU A 130 -19.12 5.16 -0.25
N SER A 131 -18.47 6.23 0.22
CA SER A 131 -17.56 7.06 -0.57
C SER A 131 -16.17 7.11 0.05
N LEU A 132 -15.17 7.41 -0.78
CA LEU A 132 -13.77 7.54 -0.42
C LEU A 132 -13.28 8.96 -0.71
N SER A 133 -12.56 9.56 0.23
CA SER A 133 -11.91 10.86 0.10
C SER A 133 -10.51 10.85 0.72
N ASP A 134 -9.75 11.93 0.53
CA ASP A 134 -8.46 12.18 1.20
C ASP A 134 -7.45 11.04 1.07
N MET A 135 -7.42 10.43 -0.12
CA MET A 135 -6.64 9.22 -0.39
C MET A 135 -5.17 9.56 -0.64
N SER A 136 -4.27 8.89 0.07
CA SER A 136 -2.82 9.00 -0.06
C SER A 136 -2.14 7.63 -0.04
N GLY A 137 -0.80 7.57 -0.02
CA GLY A 137 -0.08 6.30 0.19
C GLY A 137 -0.25 5.72 1.61
N PHE A 138 -0.55 6.57 2.60
CA PHE A 138 -0.60 6.20 4.02
C PHE A 138 -2.01 6.18 4.61
N SER A 139 -2.96 6.87 3.99
CA SER A 139 -4.30 7.08 4.55
C SER A 139 -5.39 7.21 3.49
N LEU A 140 -6.62 7.13 3.98
CA LEU A 140 -7.84 7.54 3.27
C LEU A 140 -8.95 7.82 4.29
N THR A 141 -9.97 8.54 3.87
CA THR A 141 -11.22 8.68 4.61
C THR A 141 -12.31 7.85 3.94
N ILE A 142 -13.00 7.01 4.72
CA ILE A 142 -14.14 6.22 4.27
C ILE A 142 -15.40 6.84 4.87
N ASN A 143 -16.37 7.23 4.04
CA ASN A 143 -17.64 7.80 4.51
C ASN A 143 -18.78 6.83 4.20
N LEU A 144 -19.53 6.46 5.23
CA LEU A 144 -20.69 5.58 5.16
C LEU A 144 -21.97 6.39 5.37
N PHE A 145 -22.94 6.24 4.48
CA PHE A 145 -24.21 6.97 4.50
C PHE A 145 -25.38 5.99 4.56
N PRO A 146 -26.42 6.25 5.38
CA PRO A 146 -27.56 5.34 5.54
C PRO A 146 -28.34 5.08 4.26
N HIS A 147 -28.56 6.13 3.47
CA HIS A 147 -29.15 6.07 2.14
C HIS A 147 -28.68 7.30 1.36
N SER A 148 -28.47 7.16 0.05
CA SER A 148 -27.94 8.25 -0.80
C SER A 148 -26.70 8.90 -0.15
N TYR A 149 -26.32 10.11 -0.59
CA TYR A 149 -25.19 10.85 -0.05
C TYR A 149 -25.70 11.98 0.88
N THR A 150 -26.33 11.59 1.98
CA THR A 150 -27.01 12.49 2.95
C THR A 150 -26.03 13.25 3.86
N SER A 151 -26.56 14.14 4.72
CA SER A 151 -25.79 14.89 5.72
C SER A 151 -25.45 14.08 6.98
N SER A 152 -26.11 12.95 7.20
CA SER A 152 -25.85 12.00 8.28
C SER A 152 -24.90 10.91 7.78
N TYR A 153 -23.85 10.61 8.53
CA TYR A 153 -22.81 9.68 8.09
C TYR A 153 -22.02 9.08 9.25
N ILE A 154 -21.27 8.02 8.95
CA ILE A 154 -20.14 7.54 9.74
C ILE A 154 -18.88 7.76 8.90
N SER A 155 -17.92 8.53 9.39
CA SER A 155 -16.63 8.76 8.72
C SER A 155 -15.51 8.03 9.44
N PHE A 156 -14.72 7.27 8.71
CA PHE A 156 -13.58 6.52 9.21
C PHE A 156 -12.29 7.09 8.61
N PRO A 157 -11.54 7.92 9.35
CA PRO A 157 -10.18 8.26 8.99
C PRO A 157 -9.31 7.03 9.20
N ILE A 158 -8.84 6.43 8.11
CA ILE A 158 -8.00 5.24 8.12
C ILE A 158 -6.57 5.63 7.82
N SER A 159 -5.67 5.27 8.71
CA SER A 159 -4.22 5.38 8.50
C SER A 159 -3.57 4.02 8.66
N ARG A 160 -2.49 3.80 7.91
CA ARG A 160 -1.58 2.68 8.13
C ARG A 160 -1.12 2.65 9.60
N GLY A 161 -1.12 1.46 10.20
CA GLY A 161 -0.60 1.23 11.55
C GLY A 161 -1.45 1.83 12.68
N MET A 162 -2.68 2.27 12.41
CA MET A 162 -3.54 2.88 13.43
C MET A 162 -3.78 1.91 14.60
N SER A 163 -3.61 2.41 15.83
CA SER A 163 -3.88 1.63 17.05
C SER A 163 -5.35 1.68 17.46
N PHE A 164 -6.08 2.71 17.04
CA PHE A 164 -7.52 2.85 17.20
C PHE A 164 -8.19 2.80 15.83
N ILE A 165 -9.27 2.03 15.73
CA ILE A 165 -10.25 2.23 14.67
C ILE A 165 -11.12 3.39 15.12
N THR A 166 -11.12 4.48 14.36
CA THR A 166 -11.86 5.71 14.69
C THR A 166 -13.05 5.86 13.76
N ALA A 167 -14.21 6.18 14.32
CA ALA A 167 -15.45 6.45 13.61
C ALA A 167 -16.06 7.76 14.12
N GLU A 168 -16.18 8.75 13.24
CA GLU A 168 -16.93 9.98 13.50
C GLU A 168 -18.38 9.79 13.04
N TYR A 169 -19.30 9.77 13.98
CA TYR A 169 -20.73 9.71 13.71
C TYR A 169 -21.30 11.12 13.60
N LYS A 170 -22.25 11.28 12.69
CA LYS A 170 -23.06 12.50 12.57
C LYS A 170 -24.53 12.16 12.39
N ASP A 171 -25.33 12.51 13.39
CA ASP A 171 -26.79 12.41 13.41
C ASP A 171 -27.32 11.00 13.09
N LEU A 172 -26.66 9.98 13.63
CA LEU A 172 -26.99 8.56 13.48
C LEU A 172 -27.06 7.89 14.85
N THR A 173 -27.82 6.81 14.99
CA THR A 173 -27.95 6.07 16.25
C THR A 173 -26.96 4.90 16.27
N PRO A 174 -25.83 4.96 17.01
CA PRO A 174 -24.79 3.95 16.94
C PRO A 174 -25.29 2.56 17.29
N LEU A 175 -24.86 1.59 16.48
CA LEU A 175 -25.15 0.17 16.64
C LEU A 175 -23.85 -0.59 16.39
N PHE A 176 -23.52 -1.56 17.23
CA PHE A 176 -22.38 -2.44 17.02
C PHE A 176 -22.81 -3.88 16.98
N HIS A 177 -22.21 -4.65 16.08
CA HIS A 177 -22.38 -6.10 16.02
C HIS A 177 -21.05 -6.80 16.25
N SER A 178 -21.11 -8.02 16.73
CA SER A 178 -19.95 -8.91 16.79
C SER A 178 -20.35 -10.30 16.33
N GLU A 179 -19.59 -10.88 15.40
CA GLU A 179 -19.83 -12.26 14.94
C GLU A 179 -19.63 -13.28 16.06
N SER A 180 -18.63 -13.06 16.93
CA SER A 180 -18.44 -13.91 18.11
C SER A 180 -19.48 -13.61 19.20
N GLY A 181 -20.01 -12.39 19.26
CA GLY A 181 -20.98 -11.95 20.25
C GLY A 181 -20.34 -11.40 21.53
N PHE A 182 -21.13 -10.65 22.30
CA PHE A 182 -20.66 -9.95 23.49
C PHE A 182 -20.82 -10.83 24.73
N LYS A 183 -19.70 -11.18 25.38
CA LYS A 183 -19.68 -12.04 26.57
C LYS A 183 -19.92 -11.24 27.85
N THR A 184 -19.10 -10.21 28.09
CA THR A 184 -19.29 -9.26 29.19
C THR A 184 -18.91 -7.86 28.77
N ILE A 185 -19.62 -6.87 29.30
CA ILE A 185 -19.30 -5.45 29.14
C ILE A 185 -19.25 -4.85 30.53
N GLU A 186 -18.10 -4.31 30.89
CA GLU A 186 -17.91 -3.65 32.18
C GLU A 186 -18.71 -2.34 32.24
N LEU A 187 -19.00 -1.87 33.47
CA LEU A 187 -19.67 -0.58 33.67
C LEU A 187 -18.86 0.56 33.03
N PRO A 188 -19.53 1.51 32.34
CA PRO A 188 -18.83 2.58 31.65
C PRO A 188 -18.03 3.45 32.62
N GLN A 189 -16.80 3.76 32.24
CA GLN A 189 -15.89 4.61 33.02
C GLN A 189 -15.67 5.94 32.31
N LYS A 190 -15.79 7.05 33.04
CA LYS A 190 -15.36 8.35 32.52
C LYS A 190 -13.83 8.40 32.51
N ILE A 191 -13.25 8.77 31.39
CA ILE A 191 -11.81 9.02 31.23
C ILE A 191 -11.57 10.50 30.86
N ALA A 192 -10.31 10.87 30.72
CA ALA A 192 -9.92 12.23 30.35
C ALA A 192 -10.55 12.69 29.01
N ASN A 193 -10.51 14.01 28.78
CA ASN A 193 -10.92 14.64 27.52
C ASN A 193 -12.40 14.41 27.12
N GLY A 194 -13.27 14.13 28.09
CA GLY A 194 -14.71 13.99 27.85
C GLY A 194 -15.12 12.66 27.21
N TYR A 195 -14.27 11.63 27.29
CA TYR A 195 -14.57 10.31 26.78
C TYR A 195 -15.17 9.39 27.86
N THR A 196 -15.96 8.43 27.40
CA THR A 196 -16.47 7.31 28.20
C THR A 196 -15.92 6.01 27.63
N LYS A 197 -15.43 5.11 28.47
CA LYS A 197 -14.85 3.81 28.11
C LYS A 197 -15.80 2.68 28.47
N TRP A 198 -15.89 1.70 27.59
CA TRP A 198 -16.41 0.36 27.85
C TRP A 198 -15.32 -0.66 27.60
N LYS A 199 -15.10 -1.55 28.56
CA LYS A 199 -14.25 -2.72 28.39
C LYS A 199 -15.13 -3.92 28.05
N ILE A 200 -14.86 -4.52 26.91
CA ILE A 200 -15.70 -5.51 26.26
C ILE A 200 -14.92 -6.81 26.14
N LEU A 201 -15.44 -7.89 26.70
CA LEU A 201 -14.99 -9.26 26.46
C LEU A 201 -15.96 -9.90 25.45
N LEU A 202 -15.42 -10.45 24.37
CA LEU A 202 -16.19 -11.19 23.37
C LEU A 202 -16.20 -12.70 23.69
N ASN A 203 -17.10 -13.46 23.06
CA ASN A 203 -17.18 -14.91 23.30
C ASN A 203 -15.95 -15.70 22.81
N ASP A 204 -15.10 -15.10 21.97
CA ASP A 204 -13.83 -15.67 21.53
C ASP A 204 -12.65 -15.34 22.48
N ASP A 205 -12.99 -14.86 23.68
CA ASP A 205 -12.10 -14.42 24.77
C ASP A 205 -11.20 -13.22 24.43
N SER A 206 -11.43 -12.54 23.30
CA SER A 206 -10.74 -11.29 22.99
C SER A 206 -11.29 -10.12 23.80
N VAL A 207 -10.38 -9.24 24.24
CA VAL A 207 -10.71 -8.03 25.01
C VAL A 207 -10.55 -6.80 24.11
N TRP A 208 -11.57 -5.95 24.11
CA TRP A 208 -11.63 -4.72 23.34
C TRP A 208 -12.03 -3.55 24.23
N LEU A 209 -11.53 -2.36 23.91
CA LEU A 209 -11.92 -1.11 24.54
C LEU A 209 -12.67 -0.27 23.51
N LEU A 210 -13.84 0.23 23.91
CA LEU A 210 -14.62 1.19 23.15
C LEU A 210 -14.61 2.52 23.91
N TYR A 211 -14.26 3.59 23.22
CA TYR A 211 -14.23 4.96 23.74
C TYR A 211 -15.21 5.81 22.95
N ALA A 212 -16.07 6.59 23.61
CA ALA A 212 -16.95 7.53 22.95
C ALA A 212 -16.85 8.93 23.56
N SER A 213 -16.72 9.96 22.73
CA SER A 213 -16.73 11.35 23.16
C SER A 213 -18.13 11.81 23.57
N GLY A 214 -18.24 12.69 24.56
CA GLY A 214 -19.54 13.27 24.92
C GLY A 214 -20.49 12.27 25.58
N ASN A 215 -21.78 12.34 25.23
CA ASN A 215 -22.82 11.51 25.85
C ASN A 215 -23.26 10.38 24.92
N LEU A 216 -22.91 9.15 25.28
CA LEU A 216 -23.37 7.93 24.64
C LEU A 216 -23.72 6.93 25.75
N THR A 217 -24.93 6.37 25.69
CA THR A 217 -25.32 5.25 26.56
C THR A 217 -25.63 4.04 25.69
N LEU A 218 -25.08 2.88 26.05
CA LEU A 218 -25.22 1.64 25.30
C LEU A 218 -26.00 0.61 26.11
N ALA A 219 -26.88 -0.14 25.44
CA ALA A 219 -27.49 -1.35 25.97
C ALA A 219 -26.99 -2.56 25.17
N SER A 220 -26.70 -3.66 25.86
CA SER A 220 -26.28 -4.91 25.25
C SER A 220 -27.47 -5.83 25.02
N SER A 221 -27.50 -6.48 23.87
CA SER A 221 -28.14 -7.78 23.66
C SER A 221 -27.05 -8.83 23.39
N SER A 222 -27.39 -10.06 23.00
CA SER A 222 -26.40 -11.14 22.79
C SER A 222 -25.30 -10.77 21.80
N ASN A 223 -25.68 -10.27 20.62
CA ASN A 223 -24.74 -9.97 19.52
C ASN A 223 -24.75 -8.48 19.12
N GLN A 224 -25.41 -7.62 19.90
CA GLN A 224 -25.51 -6.19 19.58
C GLN A 224 -25.24 -5.29 20.78
N LEU A 225 -24.61 -4.14 20.50
CA LEU A 225 -24.58 -2.98 21.39
C LEU A 225 -25.28 -1.82 20.72
N GLU A 226 -26.34 -1.32 21.33
CA GLU A 226 -27.18 -0.28 20.73
C GLU A 226 -27.17 0.98 21.60
N ALA A 227 -27.07 2.14 20.95
CA ALA A 227 -27.24 3.42 21.62
C ALA A 227 -28.68 3.63 22.12
N THR A 228 -28.82 3.81 23.42
CA THR A 228 -30.08 4.17 24.10
C THR A 228 -30.24 5.68 24.27
N SER A 229 -29.19 6.46 24.01
CA SER A 229 -29.21 7.92 24.05
C SER A 229 -29.82 8.56 22.80
N GLY A 230 -30.21 7.77 21.79
CA GLY A 230 -30.72 8.23 20.50
C GLY A 230 -29.60 8.57 19.50
N GLN A 231 -29.89 9.50 18.59
CA GLN A 231 -28.91 9.98 17.60
C GLN A 231 -27.70 10.60 18.29
N TYR A 232 -26.52 10.33 17.74
CA TYR A 232 -25.24 10.70 18.28
C TYR A 232 -24.39 11.39 17.21
N SER A 233 -23.71 12.45 17.64
CA SER A 233 -22.73 13.20 16.84
C SER A 233 -21.45 13.33 17.67
N GLY A 234 -20.39 12.67 17.22
CA GLY A 234 -19.13 12.58 17.97
C GLY A 234 -18.24 11.43 17.51
N ILE A 235 -17.12 11.25 18.19
CA ILE A 235 -16.11 10.25 17.87
C ILE A 235 -16.32 9.00 18.72
N ILE A 236 -16.23 7.84 18.08
CA ILE A 236 -16.12 6.53 18.73
C ILE A 236 -14.82 5.88 18.27
N GLN A 237 -14.02 5.40 19.22
CA GLN A 237 -12.79 4.67 18.94
C GLN A 237 -12.87 3.25 19.52
N VAL A 238 -12.37 2.27 18.79
CA VAL A 238 -12.28 0.89 19.22
C VAL A 238 -10.85 0.40 19.08
N THR A 239 -10.36 -0.34 20.07
CA THR A 239 -9.03 -0.98 20.01
C THR A 239 -9.02 -2.32 20.73
N LYS A 240 -8.10 -3.20 20.34
CA LYS A 240 -7.92 -4.52 20.92
C LYS A 240 -6.86 -4.46 22.02
N VAL A 241 -7.13 -5.08 23.17
CA VAL A 241 -6.15 -5.30 24.24
C VAL A 241 -5.46 -6.65 24.00
N PRO A 242 -4.14 -6.69 23.76
CA PRO A 242 -3.42 -7.95 23.64
C PRO A 242 -3.52 -8.75 24.94
N ALA A 243 -3.76 -10.07 24.82
CA ALA A 243 -3.89 -10.95 25.97
C ALA A 243 -2.65 -10.87 26.87
N GLY A 244 -2.86 -10.62 28.17
CA GLY A 244 -1.80 -10.54 29.17
C GLY A 244 -1.00 -9.23 29.17
N ASN A 245 -1.28 -8.27 28.29
CA ASN A 245 -0.59 -6.98 28.32
C ASN A 245 -1.14 -6.08 29.43
N GLN A 246 -0.29 -5.72 30.39
CA GLN A 246 -0.67 -4.99 31.60
C GLN A 246 -0.75 -3.46 31.42
N GLU A 247 -0.05 -2.89 30.43
CA GLU A 247 -0.02 -1.44 30.22
C GLU A 247 -1.03 -0.96 29.18
N ALA A 248 -1.49 -1.83 28.28
CA ALA A 248 -2.30 -1.50 27.10
C ALA A 248 -3.49 -0.61 27.43
N GLU A 249 -4.30 -1.00 28.43
CA GLU A 249 -5.47 -0.23 28.83
C GLU A 249 -5.10 1.18 29.30
N SER A 250 -4.06 1.32 30.15
CA SER A 250 -3.61 2.64 30.62
C SER A 250 -3.03 3.53 29.51
N VAL A 251 -2.33 2.92 28.55
CA VAL A 251 -1.79 3.63 27.39
C VAL A 251 -2.92 4.09 26.47
N PHE A 252 -3.90 3.22 26.18
CA PHE A 252 -5.04 3.59 25.35
C PHE A 252 -5.92 4.66 26.01
N ASP A 253 -6.18 4.56 27.33
CA ASP A 253 -6.93 5.56 28.09
C ASP A 253 -6.30 6.95 28.00
N LYS A 254 -4.96 7.03 27.99
CA LYS A 254 -4.23 8.30 27.91
C LYS A 254 -4.25 8.93 26.52
N HIS A 255 -4.37 8.12 25.45
CA HIS A 255 -4.24 8.58 24.07
C HIS A 255 -5.54 8.54 23.27
N THR A 256 -6.66 8.11 23.87
CA THR A 256 -7.98 8.22 23.24
C THR A 256 -8.30 9.68 22.88
N GLY A 257 -9.00 9.86 21.77
CA GLY A 257 -9.28 11.14 21.13
C GLY A 257 -8.17 11.65 20.22
N ILE A 258 -7.02 10.97 20.15
CA ILE A 258 -5.94 11.27 19.23
C ILE A 258 -5.84 10.13 18.21
N TYR A 259 -5.84 10.47 16.92
CA TYR A 259 -5.73 9.50 15.83
C TYR A 259 -5.08 10.13 14.59
N PRO A 260 -4.30 9.36 13.81
CA PRO A 260 -3.73 9.84 12.56
C PRO A 260 -4.80 9.99 11.48
N ILE A 261 -4.67 11.04 10.67
CA ILE A 261 -5.48 11.26 9.45
C ILE A 261 -4.65 11.16 8.16
N GLY A 262 -3.33 11.04 8.29
CA GLY A 262 -2.37 11.00 7.20
C GLY A 262 -0.94 10.98 7.71
N ALA A 263 0.01 10.95 6.77
CA ALA A 263 1.43 11.06 7.04
C ALA A 263 2.14 11.69 5.84
N ASP A 264 3.14 12.52 6.12
CA ASP A 264 4.05 13.08 5.13
C ASP A 264 5.38 12.34 5.17
N LEU A 265 5.94 12.06 3.99
CA LEU A 265 7.28 11.49 3.86
C LEU A 265 8.30 12.61 3.69
N GLN A 266 9.40 12.53 4.44
CA GLN A 266 10.50 13.51 4.38
C GLN A 266 11.83 12.78 4.45
N ALA A 267 12.80 13.21 3.63
CA ALA A 267 14.21 12.85 3.80
C ALA A 267 14.82 13.74 4.91
N SER A 268 15.52 13.15 5.87
CA SER A 268 16.15 13.89 6.98
C SER A 268 17.42 13.19 7.46
N ALA A 269 18.49 13.95 7.66
CA ALA A 269 19.73 13.48 8.29
C ALA A 269 19.61 13.35 9.83
N ASN A 270 18.57 13.94 10.42
CA ASN A 270 18.33 13.93 11.87
C ASN A 270 17.19 12.97 12.23
N GLY A 271 17.45 12.05 13.16
CA GLY A 271 16.45 11.12 13.68
C GLY A 271 15.66 11.65 14.87
N CYS A 272 14.43 11.17 15.02
CA CYS A 272 13.61 11.38 16.21
C CYS A 272 13.48 10.08 17.02
N ALA A 273 13.46 10.20 18.34
CA ALA A 273 13.21 9.05 19.22
C ALA A 273 11.70 8.86 19.42
N LEU A 274 11.23 7.64 19.20
CA LEU A 274 9.89 7.20 19.61
C LEU A 274 9.97 6.44 20.92
N SER A 275 8.91 6.51 21.72
CA SER A 275 8.77 5.64 22.88
C SER A 275 8.08 4.34 22.46
N GLN A 276 8.81 3.24 22.42
CA GLN A 276 8.26 1.91 22.20
C GLN A 276 7.40 1.49 23.41
N THR A 277 6.29 0.78 23.14
CA THR A 277 5.49 0.09 24.15
C THR A 277 5.68 -1.42 24.06
N SER A 278 5.18 -2.17 25.03
CA SER A 278 5.02 -3.63 25.01
C SER A 278 3.75 -4.11 24.30
N ILE A 279 2.93 -3.20 23.77
CA ILE A 279 1.67 -3.53 23.11
C ILE A 279 1.99 -4.10 21.73
N GLU A 280 1.68 -5.39 21.56
CA GLU A 280 1.90 -6.13 20.32
C GLU A 280 0.60 -6.70 19.78
N LEU A 281 0.35 -6.54 18.48
CA LEU A 281 -0.76 -7.17 17.78
C LEU A 281 -0.25 -7.93 16.56
N ALA A 282 -0.79 -9.13 16.34
CA ALA A 282 -0.44 -9.94 15.19
C ALA A 282 -0.89 -9.24 13.90
N THR A 283 -0.04 -9.24 12.89
CA THR A 283 -0.43 -8.88 11.53
C THR A 283 -0.75 -10.14 10.72
N PRO A 284 -1.55 -10.04 9.64
CA PRO A 284 -1.93 -11.21 8.85
C PRO A 284 -0.72 -12.01 8.34
N THR A 285 0.33 -11.33 7.87
CA THR A 285 1.47 -11.96 7.17
C THR A 285 2.85 -11.34 7.44
N LYS A 286 2.99 -10.40 8.39
CA LYS A 286 4.24 -9.66 8.67
C LYS A 286 4.70 -9.78 10.13
N GLY A 287 4.38 -10.89 10.79
CA GLY A 287 4.67 -11.08 12.22
C GLY A 287 3.84 -10.13 13.10
N LYS A 288 4.44 -9.60 14.17
CA LYS A 288 3.76 -8.71 15.12
C LYS A 288 4.05 -7.24 14.82
N ALA A 289 3.03 -6.41 14.89
CA ALA A 289 3.16 -4.97 14.96
C ALA A 289 3.30 -4.53 16.42
N ILE A 290 4.19 -3.58 16.69
CA ILE A 290 4.46 -3.02 18.02
C ILE A 290 3.98 -1.58 18.03
N ALA A 291 3.24 -1.16 19.06
CA ALA A 291 2.80 0.22 19.18
C ALA A 291 3.93 1.13 19.70
N TYR A 292 4.05 2.30 19.08
CA TYR A 292 4.99 3.37 19.47
C TYR A 292 4.22 4.66 19.77
N ILE A 293 4.69 5.41 20.76
CA ILE A 293 4.15 6.73 21.12
C ILE A 293 5.04 7.80 20.49
N GLY A 294 4.44 8.60 19.62
CA GLY A 294 5.06 9.76 18.98
C GLY A 294 4.38 10.11 17.66
N ASN A 295 4.74 11.25 17.08
CA ASN A 295 4.16 11.79 15.85
C ASN A 295 5.12 11.80 14.65
N LYS A 296 6.35 11.30 14.82
CA LYS A 296 7.36 11.23 13.76
C LYS A 296 8.20 9.97 13.88
N TRP A 297 8.24 9.18 12.81
CA TRP A 297 9.07 7.99 12.70
C TRP A 297 10.32 8.32 11.87
N THR A 298 11.46 7.76 12.24
CA THR A 298 12.70 7.87 11.44
C THR A 298 13.22 6.47 11.18
N PHE A 299 13.29 6.11 9.90
CA PHE A 299 13.93 4.88 9.43
C PHE A 299 15.30 5.24 8.88
N ILE A 300 16.34 4.52 9.30
CA ILE A 300 17.72 4.76 8.91
C ILE A 300 18.24 3.48 8.25
N GLU A 301 18.69 3.61 7.00
CA GLU A 301 19.33 2.54 6.23
C GLU A 301 20.85 2.84 6.12
N PRO A 302 21.66 2.52 7.15
CA PRO A 302 23.05 2.98 7.23
C PRO A 302 23.99 2.30 6.23
N ASN A 303 23.54 1.18 5.64
CA ASN A 303 24.36 0.32 4.78
C ASN A 303 23.83 0.27 3.35
N LEU A 304 23.26 1.38 2.84
CA LEU A 304 22.80 1.46 1.47
C LEU A 304 23.98 1.20 0.51
N PRO A 305 23.89 0.20 -0.38
CA PRO A 305 25.00 -0.13 -1.26
C PRO A 305 25.08 0.89 -2.41
N ILE A 306 25.74 2.02 -2.16
CA ILE A 306 25.91 3.13 -3.13
C ILE A 306 27.02 2.88 -4.16
N ASN A 307 27.82 1.84 -3.97
CA ASN A 307 28.95 1.48 -4.84
C ASN A 307 28.65 0.23 -5.69
N ILE A 308 27.40 0.12 -6.17
CA ILE A 308 27.00 -0.90 -7.16
C ILE A 308 27.16 -0.27 -8.54
N GLU A 309 27.97 -0.92 -9.38
CA GLU A 309 28.20 -0.54 -10.77
C GLU A 309 27.57 -1.57 -11.73
N PHE A 310 27.54 -1.27 -13.03
CA PHE A 310 26.94 -2.13 -14.05
C PHE A 310 27.61 -3.51 -14.17
N LEU A 311 28.90 -3.61 -13.85
CA LEU A 311 29.67 -4.85 -13.89
C LEU A 311 30.16 -5.25 -12.48
N PRO A 312 30.38 -6.56 -12.24
CA PRO A 312 31.01 -7.01 -11.00
C PRO A 312 32.36 -6.33 -10.78
N LYS A 313 32.66 -5.95 -9.54
CA LYS A 313 33.99 -5.41 -9.19
C LYS A 313 35.10 -6.34 -9.68
N ASN A 314 36.15 -5.75 -10.26
CA ASN A 314 37.31 -6.46 -10.80
C ASN A 314 36.97 -7.51 -11.88
N CYS A 315 35.88 -7.32 -12.65
CA CYS A 315 35.39 -8.30 -13.62
C CYS A 315 36.49 -8.85 -14.56
N GLN A 316 37.34 -7.98 -15.10
CA GLN A 316 38.38 -8.35 -16.04
C GLN A 316 39.55 -9.13 -15.41
N SER A 317 39.93 -8.81 -14.17
CA SER A 317 41.03 -9.49 -13.46
C SER A 317 40.58 -10.75 -12.71
N ARG A 318 39.27 -10.95 -12.54
CA ARG A 318 38.68 -12.15 -11.93
C ARG A 318 38.66 -13.38 -12.85
N LEU A 319 38.84 -13.19 -14.16
CA LEU A 319 38.73 -14.26 -15.15
C LEU A 319 40.09 -14.66 -15.69
N SER A 320 40.38 -15.97 -15.71
CA SER A 320 41.53 -16.50 -16.43
C SER A 320 41.33 -16.33 -17.94
N THR A 321 42.43 -16.35 -18.70
CA THR A 321 42.41 -16.26 -20.17
C THR A 321 41.48 -17.31 -20.78
N ASP A 322 41.56 -18.57 -20.35
CA ASP A 322 40.71 -19.65 -20.86
C ASP A 322 39.22 -19.38 -20.63
N LYS A 323 38.87 -18.78 -19.48
CA LYS A 323 37.48 -18.42 -19.18
C LYS A 323 37.01 -17.24 -20.01
N LYS A 324 37.86 -16.23 -20.25
CA LYS A 324 37.53 -15.14 -21.18
C LYS A 324 37.25 -15.68 -22.57
N THR A 325 38.08 -16.59 -23.07
CA THR A 325 37.87 -17.24 -24.38
C THR A 325 36.54 -17.99 -24.43
N GLN A 326 36.23 -18.82 -23.44
CA GLN A 326 34.95 -19.56 -23.39
C GLN A 326 33.74 -18.62 -23.37
N ILE A 327 33.81 -17.54 -22.59
CA ILE A 327 32.72 -16.56 -22.51
C ILE A 327 32.59 -15.82 -23.85
N LEU A 328 33.70 -15.41 -24.47
CA LEU A 328 33.71 -14.74 -25.76
C LEU A 328 33.12 -15.62 -26.87
N GLU A 329 33.44 -16.91 -26.89
CA GLU A 329 32.85 -17.87 -27.83
C GLU A 329 31.33 -17.96 -27.70
N GLN A 330 30.80 -17.98 -26.47
CA GLN A 330 29.36 -17.98 -26.25
C GLN A 330 28.74 -16.62 -26.59
N ALA A 331 29.40 -15.51 -26.23
CA ALA A 331 28.93 -14.16 -26.52
C ALA A 331 28.80 -13.91 -28.03
N LYS A 332 29.72 -14.46 -28.84
CA LYS A 332 29.63 -14.42 -30.30
C LYS A 332 28.42 -15.18 -30.82
N LYS A 333 28.12 -16.37 -30.29
CA LYS A 333 26.90 -17.12 -30.64
C LYS A 333 25.63 -16.37 -30.27
N ASP A 334 25.61 -15.76 -29.08
CA ASP A 334 24.46 -14.97 -28.64
C ASP A 334 24.29 -13.70 -29.50
N LEU A 335 25.37 -13.11 -29.99
CA LEU A 335 25.35 -11.97 -30.91
C LEU A 335 24.82 -12.35 -32.31
N GLU A 336 24.92 -13.61 -32.72
CA GLU A 336 24.37 -14.11 -33.99
C GLU A 336 22.84 -14.28 -33.96
N LEU A 337 22.21 -14.29 -32.77
CA LEU A 337 20.75 -14.40 -32.64
C LEU A 337 20.03 -13.26 -33.36
N ASP A 338 18.83 -13.55 -33.87
CA ASP A 338 17.93 -12.53 -34.42
C ASP A 338 17.26 -11.79 -33.27
N PHE A 339 17.79 -10.62 -32.92
CA PHE A 339 17.27 -9.83 -31.80
C PHE A 339 15.80 -9.46 -32.02
N SER A 340 15.40 -9.17 -33.27
CA SER A 340 14.03 -8.78 -33.61
C SER A 340 13.05 -9.90 -33.38
N ASN A 341 13.39 -11.11 -33.83
CA ASN A 341 12.55 -12.27 -33.56
C ASN A 341 12.52 -12.63 -32.06
N GLU A 342 13.65 -12.52 -31.35
CA GLU A 342 13.75 -12.86 -29.93
C GLU A 342 13.03 -11.86 -29.01
N THR A 343 12.96 -10.58 -29.39
CA THR A 343 12.30 -9.52 -28.60
C THR A 343 10.88 -9.22 -29.05
N SER A 344 10.44 -9.71 -30.21
CA SER A 344 9.06 -9.54 -30.69
C SER A 344 8.14 -10.65 -30.18
N THR A 345 7.92 -10.71 -28.87
CA THR A 345 6.96 -11.63 -28.24
C THR A 345 5.57 -10.99 -28.12
N ASP A 346 4.58 -11.77 -27.73
CA ASP A 346 3.23 -11.30 -27.38
C ASP A 346 3.13 -10.70 -25.96
N SER A 347 4.25 -10.58 -25.25
CA SER A 347 4.29 -10.17 -23.84
C SER A 347 5.45 -9.24 -23.53
N THR A 348 5.12 -8.11 -22.92
CA THR A 348 6.11 -7.16 -22.45
C THR A 348 7.09 -7.71 -21.44
N TYR A 349 6.61 -8.63 -20.61
CA TYR A 349 7.48 -9.26 -19.64
C TYR A 349 8.59 -10.09 -20.32
N PHE A 350 8.24 -10.87 -21.34
CA PHE A 350 9.21 -11.73 -22.01
C PHE A 350 10.08 -10.95 -22.98
N SER A 351 9.51 -10.03 -23.74
CA SER A 351 10.24 -9.09 -24.60
C SER A 351 11.24 -8.25 -23.81
N GLY A 352 10.84 -7.63 -22.70
CA GLY A 352 11.74 -6.91 -21.78
C GLY A 352 12.86 -7.79 -21.21
N LYS A 353 12.58 -9.05 -20.85
CA LYS A 353 13.63 -9.99 -20.40
C LYS A 353 14.66 -10.28 -21.49
N ARG A 354 14.22 -10.40 -22.74
CA ARG A 354 15.10 -10.65 -23.89
C ARG A 354 15.93 -9.41 -24.22
N LEU A 355 15.31 -8.23 -24.22
CA LEU A 355 16.01 -6.94 -24.35
C LEU A 355 17.09 -6.76 -23.27
N SER A 356 16.75 -7.01 -22.00
CA SER A 356 17.70 -6.92 -20.89
C SER A 356 18.87 -7.92 -21.03
N LYS A 357 18.60 -9.15 -21.51
CA LYS A 357 19.66 -10.12 -21.83
C LYS A 357 20.63 -9.56 -22.87
N PHE A 358 20.13 -8.99 -23.97
CA PHE A 358 20.98 -8.46 -25.04
C PHE A 358 21.72 -7.18 -24.62
N ALA A 359 21.08 -6.32 -23.82
CA ALA A 359 21.76 -5.18 -23.21
C ALA A 359 22.96 -5.60 -22.36
N LEU A 360 22.79 -6.64 -21.53
CA LEU A 360 23.88 -7.20 -20.74
C LEU A 360 24.97 -7.81 -21.62
N LEU A 361 24.61 -8.49 -22.71
CA LEU A 361 25.57 -9.00 -23.69
C LEU A 361 26.42 -7.86 -24.28
N CYS A 362 25.80 -6.76 -24.70
CA CYS A 362 26.51 -5.62 -25.28
C CYS A 362 27.47 -4.97 -24.26
N LEU A 363 27.04 -4.82 -23.02
CA LEU A 363 27.88 -4.33 -21.91
C LEU A 363 29.05 -5.26 -21.63
N VAL A 364 28.81 -6.57 -21.56
CA VAL A 364 29.88 -7.57 -21.30
C VAL A 364 30.89 -7.60 -22.44
N LEU A 365 30.46 -7.53 -23.71
CA LEU A 365 31.37 -7.43 -24.85
C LEU A 365 32.22 -6.15 -24.77
N SER A 366 31.58 -4.99 -24.53
CA SER A 366 32.25 -3.69 -24.56
C SER A 366 33.23 -3.50 -23.39
N GLU A 367 32.79 -3.78 -22.17
CA GLU A 367 33.51 -3.41 -20.94
C GLU A 367 33.97 -4.63 -20.13
N GLY A 368 33.33 -5.79 -20.29
CA GLY A 368 33.67 -7.01 -19.55
C GLY A 368 34.78 -7.85 -20.17
N LEU A 369 34.86 -7.89 -21.51
CA LEU A 369 35.77 -8.72 -22.29
C LEU A 369 36.78 -7.93 -23.13
N ASP A 370 36.74 -6.59 -23.08
CA ASP A 370 37.58 -5.69 -23.88
C ASP A 370 37.42 -5.89 -25.40
N GLU A 371 36.18 -6.13 -25.86
CA GLU A 371 35.82 -6.33 -27.27
C GLU A 371 34.92 -5.18 -27.78
N PRO A 372 35.42 -3.93 -27.82
CA PRO A 372 34.60 -2.74 -28.07
C PRO A 372 33.93 -2.73 -29.45
N ASN A 373 34.54 -3.34 -30.48
CA ASN A 373 33.96 -3.43 -31.82
C ASN A 373 32.76 -4.40 -31.88
N LEU A 374 32.84 -5.53 -31.17
CA LEU A 374 31.71 -6.45 -31.02
C LEU A 374 30.63 -5.82 -30.15
N GLY A 375 31.04 -5.08 -29.12
CA GLY A 375 30.17 -4.27 -28.29
C GLY A 375 29.35 -3.26 -29.10
N ALA A 376 30.00 -2.45 -29.93
CA ALA A 376 29.34 -1.50 -30.83
C ALA A 376 28.38 -2.20 -31.80
N THR A 377 28.81 -3.31 -32.41
CA THR A 377 27.95 -4.12 -33.28
C THR A 377 26.70 -4.62 -32.55
N CYS A 378 26.85 -5.07 -31.30
CA CYS A 378 25.74 -5.50 -30.46
C CYS A 378 24.77 -4.35 -30.17
N VAL A 379 25.29 -3.16 -29.83
CA VAL A 379 24.49 -1.96 -29.58
C VAL A 379 23.69 -1.56 -30.81
N ASP A 380 24.29 -1.59 -32.00
CA ASP A 380 23.60 -1.26 -33.25
C ASP A 380 22.46 -2.24 -33.55
N LYS A 381 22.65 -3.54 -33.29
CA LYS A 381 21.55 -4.52 -33.39
C LYS A 381 20.44 -4.23 -32.38
N LEU A 382 20.79 -3.85 -31.15
CA LEU A 382 19.84 -3.60 -30.07
C LEU A 382 19.02 -2.31 -30.28
N LYS A 383 19.60 -1.28 -30.91
CA LYS A 383 18.90 -0.04 -31.28
C LYS A 383 17.77 -0.26 -32.30
N ASN A 384 17.96 -1.19 -33.23
CA ASN A 384 17.01 -1.47 -34.32
C ASN A 384 15.81 -2.33 -33.90
N GLN A 385 15.62 -2.55 -32.60
CA GLN A 385 14.52 -3.34 -32.06
C GLN A 385 13.27 -2.46 -31.91
N GLN A 386 12.17 -2.89 -32.53
CA GLN A 386 10.91 -2.15 -32.50
C GLN A 386 10.39 -2.05 -31.06
N GLN A 387 10.42 -0.84 -30.51
CA GLN A 387 9.76 -0.53 -29.24
C GLN A 387 8.26 -0.73 -29.43
N ALA A 388 7.62 -1.43 -28.51
CA ALA A 388 6.23 -1.71 -28.69
C ALA A 388 5.37 -0.50 -28.24
N LYS A 389 4.08 -0.50 -28.61
CA LYS A 389 3.24 0.70 -28.58
C LYS A 389 2.72 1.02 -27.18
N LEU A 390 3.50 1.72 -26.37
CA LEU A 390 3.03 2.26 -25.10
C LEU A 390 1.93 3.32 -25.30
N VAL A 391 0.93 3.33 -24.42
CA VAL A 391 -0.14 4.35 -24.41
C VAL A 391 -0.26 4.97 -23.02
N TYR A 392 -0.68 6.24 -22.98
CA TYR A 392 -0.88 6.97 -21.74
C TYR A 392 -2.36 6.93 -21.38
N ASP A 393 -2.68 6.24 -20.28
CA ASP A 393 -4.01 6.18 -19.72
C ASP A 393 -4.33 7.49 -18.99
N THR A 394 -5.28 8.24 -19.55
CA THR A 394 -5.75 9.51 -19.01
C THR A 394 -6.65 9.37 -17.78
N THR A 395 -7.14 8.15 -17.48
CA THR A 395 -8.01 7.84 -16.33
C THR A 395 -7.19 7.54 -15.07
N TRP A 396 -6.28 6.56 -15.09
CA TRP A 396 -5.41 6.23 -13.95
C TRP A 396 -4.05 6.93 -14.00
N LYS A 397 -3.85 7.81 -14.99
CA LYS A 397 -2.70 8.70 -15.11
C LYS A 397 -1.41 7.88 -15.12
N GLY A 398 -1.27 7.00 -16.12
CA GLY A 398 -0.21 6.00 -16.15
C GLY A 398 0.15 5.50 -17.54
N ILE A 399 1.32 4.86 -17.69
CA ILE A 399 1.72 4.20 -18.92
C ILE A 399 1.45 2.71 -18.81
N VAL A 400 0.75 2.17 -19.80
CA VAL A 400 0.48 0.72 -19.90
C VAL A 400 1.25 0.12 -21.08
N CYS A 401 1.68 -1.13 -20.90
CA CYS A 401 2.91 -1.62 -21.50
C CYS A 401 2.81 -2.32 -22.85
N VAL A 402 3.89 -2.10 -23.63
CA VAL A 402 4.52 -2.85 -24.72
C VAL A 402 6.00 -2.30 -24.88
N ASP A 403 7.00 -2.84 -24.13
CA ASP A 403 8.50 -2.96 -24.22
C ASP A 403 9.61 -1.87 -24.51
N GLY A 404 10.80 -1.93 -23.82
CA GLY A 404 12.16 -1.29 -24.11
C GLY A 404 13.32 -1.51 -23.05
N LEU A 405 14.69 -1.49 -23.28
CA LEU A 405 15.69 -0.38 -23.57
C LEU A 405 17.22 -0.78 -23.79
N THR A 406 18.13 0.10 -24.35
CA THR A 406 19.51 0.57 -23.87
C THR A 406 20.28 1.59 -24.81
N LYS A 407 21.59 1.88 -24.57
CA LYS A 407 22.28 3.19 -24.31
C LYS A 407 23.23 3.72 -25.42
N ASP A 408 23.05 4.99 -25.78
CA ASP A 408 23.91 5.92 -26.57
C ASP A 408 23.56 7.33 -26.03
N GLU A 409 24.49 8.29 -25.92
CA GLU A 409 24.19 9.61 -25.32
C GLU A 409 23.25 10.48 -26.16
N GLU A 410 23.33 10.42 -27.50
CA GLU A 410 22.39 11.15 -28.37
C GLU A 410 21.04 10.43 -28.43
N TRP A 411 21.06 9.11 -28.58
CA TRP A 411 19.85 8.29 -28.52
C TRP A 411 19.18 8.39 -27.14
N GLY A 412 19.97 8.41 -26.07
CA GLY A 412 19.53 8.54 -24.69
C GLY A 412 18.76 9.84 -24.49
N LYS A 413 19.29 10.96 -24.97
CA LYS A 413 18.59 12.26 -24.99
C LYS A 413 17.29 12.23 -25.81
N GLN A 414 17.28 11.52 -26.95
CA GLN A 414 16.08 11.39 -27.78
C GLN A 414 14.98 10.51 -27.14
N ASN A 415 15.35 9.58 -26.24
CA ASN A 415 14.43 8.66 -25.57
C ASN A 415 14.26 8.97 -24.08
N GLU A 416 14.92 10.02 -23.58
CA GLU A 416 14.95 10.42 -22.17
C GLU A 416 13.54 10.65 -21.64
N ASP A 417 12.72 11.40 -22.38
CA ASP A 417 11.32 11.66 -22.06
C ASP A 417 10.51 10.36 -21.96
N TRP A 418 10.72 9.41 -22.88
CA TRP A 418 10.03 8.12 -22.87
C TRP A 418 10.39 7.30 -21.63
N VAL A 419 11.68 7.23 -21.30
CA VAL A 419 12.18 6.52 -20.11
C VAL A 419 11.68 7.16 -18.82
N TYR A 420 11.74 8.50 -18.70
CA TYR A 420 11.25 9.18 -17.51
C TYR A 420 9.77 8.98 -17.30
N ASN A 421 8.95 8.97 -18.36
CA ASN A 421 7.53 8.70 -18.18
C ASN A 421 7.29 7.25 -17.68
N LEU A 422 8.06 6.26 -18.12
CA LEU A 422 8.00 4.90 -17.54
C LEU A 422 8.38 4.88 -16.05
N ILE A 423 9.41 5.64 -15.66
CA ILE A 423 9.82 5.76 -14.27
C ILE A 423 8.73 6.45 -13.45
N ARG A 424 8.17 7.55 -13.96
CA ARG A 424 7.07 8.32 -13.32
C ARG A 424 5.84 7.46 -13.09
N ASP A 425 5.50 6.60 -14.05
CA ASP A 425 4.37 5.69 -13.91
C ASP A 425 4.48 4.78 -12.69
N VAL A 426 5.67 4.26 -12.41
CA VAL A 426 5.90 3.30 -11.33
C VAL A 426 6.25 4.00 -10.01
N ALA A 427 7.05 5.06 -10.08
CA ALA A 427 7.82 5.59 -8.96
C ALA A 427 7.91 7.12 -8.94
N ASN A 428 6.91 7.85 -9.48
CA ASN A 428 6.82 9.29 -9.29
C ASN A 428 6.97 9.65 -7.78
N PRO A 429 7.98 10.45 -7.38
CA PRO A 429 8.25 10.74 -5.98
C PRO A 429 7.44 11.92 -5.41
N SER A 430 6.76 12.72 -6.26
CA SER A 430 6.21 14.01 -5.86
C SER A 430 4.77 14.23 -6.33
N GLU A 431 3.97 14.87 -5.48
CA GLU A 431 2.61 15.30 -5.81
C GLU A 431 2.56 16.47 -6.80
N GLU A 432 3.70 17.10 -7.11
CA GLU A 432 3.80 18.15 -8.13
C GLU A 432 3.55 17.59 -9.55
N ASP A 433 3.76 16.30 -9.75
CA ASP A 433 3.43 15.64 -11.01
C ASP A 433 1.92 15.35 -11.10
N SER A 434 1.20 16.21 -11.83
CA SER A 434 -0.24 16.05 -12.08
C SER A 434 -0.60 14.92 -13.08
N TYR A 435 0.40 14.26 -13.68
CA TYR A 435 0.21 13.25 -14.71
C TYR A 435 0.43 11.82 -14.25
N PHE A 436 1.03 11.58 -13.08
CA PHE A 436 1.28 10.25 -12.53
C PHE A 436 1.08 10.17 -11.02
N PRO A 437 0.47 9.11 -10.48
CA PRO A 437 0.27 8.97 -9.04
C PRO A 437 1.60 8.73 -8.32
N VAL A 438 1.70 9.28 -7.11
CA VAL A 438 2.88 9.17 -6.27
C VAL A 438 3.12 7.72 -5.84
N PHE A 439 4.34 7.24 -6.09
CA PHE A 439 4.83 5.90 -5.79
C PHE A 439 3.85 4.79 -6.16
N ARG A 440 3.29 4.75 -7.38
CA ARG A 440 2.24 3.78 -7.78
C ARG A 440 2.45 2.40 -7.16
N SER A 441 3.60 1.78 -7.41
CA SER A 441 3.88 0.41 -6.99
C SER A 441 4.51 0.27 -5.61
N PHE A 442 5.09 1.32 -5.02
CA PHE A 442 5.79 1.23 -3.74
C PHE A 442 4.91 1.64 -2.55
N ASP A 443 5.11 0.96 -1.43
CA ASP A 443 4.41 1.21 -0.17
C ASP A 443 5.43 1.45 0.95
N TRP A 444 5.59 2.73 1.29
CA TRP A 444 6.55 3.17 2.30
C TRP A 444 6.26 2.66 3.72
N PHE A 445 5.01 2.33 4.04
CA PHE A 445 4.69 1.76 5.35
C PHE A 445 5.07 0.28 5.42
N ASN A 446 4.84 -0.48 4.34
CA ASN A 446 5.22 -1.89 4.29
C ASN A 446 6.71 -2.10 3.94
N GLY A 447 7.38 -1.08 3.38
CA GLY A 447 8.79 -1.14 2.97
C GLY A 447 9.04 -1.99 1.72
N HIS A 448 8.01 -2.24 0.90
CA HIS A 448 8.13 -3.03 -0.33
C HIS A 448 7.07 -2.65 -1.38
N SER A 449 7.26 -3.14 -2.61
CA SER A 449 6.30 -2.91 -3.69
C SER A 449 5.10 -3.87 -3.64
N TRP A 450 3.98 -3.46 -4.24
CA TRP A 450 2.82 -4.29 -4.51
C TRP A 450 2.71 -4.60 -6.01
N ALA A 451 2.72 -5.89 -6.34
CA ALA A 451 2.23 -6.40 -7.61
C ALA A 451 0.81 -6.96 -7.39
N LYS A 452 -0.13 -6.63 -8.28
CA LYS A 452 -1.51 -7.11 -8.22
C LYS A 452 -1.80 -7.97 -9.43
#